data_AF-A0A2K8WPH0-F1
#
_entry.id   AF-A0A2K8WPH0-F1
#
_cell.length_a   1.000
_cell.length_b   1.000
_cell.length_c   1.000
_cell.angle_alpha   90.00
_cell.angle_beta   90.00
_cell.angle_gamma   90.00
#
_symmetry.space_group_name_H-M   'P 1'
#
loop_
_entity.id
_entity.type
_entity.pdbx_description
1 polymer ?
#
loop_
_entity_poly.entity_id
_entity_poly.type
_entity_poly.pdbx_seq_one_letter_code
_entity_poly.pdbx_strand_id
1 'polypeptide(L)'
;MNKLDKYYQILNIQSGASVEEVKKAYRQLAKKWHPDNFNDSPEKAELAEKKFLEIHEAYEVLKKSGNSPNFDQQKTKNHDNNYVFVRRNLDTKEKKAEFYYDLGVEEAKNEQWEEAIRYFTHAIKLNDRFANAYYYRGAVLDKLGFGLRAQSDWNQAEFFKSSQNNKVEFNNYSDNKRKKSKQNIGVNKSFQKKEDNFIKWLGVIFGLVLVAFGLAMIRDTRNTENNNQSFYYFLNDYNISLLFK
;
A
#
# COMPACT_ATOMS: atom_id res chain seq x y z
N MET A 1 15.15 -33.27 14.74
CA MET A 1 14.92 -32.62 13.42
C MET A 1 15.97 -31.53 13.26
N ASN A 2 16.66 -31.44 12.12
CA ASN A 2 17.67 -30.40 11.91
C ASN A 2 16.99 -29.02 11.93
N LYS A 3 17.67 -28.01 12.44
CA LYS A 3 17.15 -26.63 12.50
C LYS A 3 16.84 -26.09 11.10
N LEU A 4 17.65 -26.43 10.10
CA LEU A 4 17.39 -26.05 8.70
C LEU A 4 16.14 -26.72 8.13
N ASP A 5 15.90 -28.01 8.46
CA ASP A 5 14.70 -28.73 8.03
C ASP A 5 13.42 -28.05 8.52
N LYS A 6 13.42 -27.51 9.74
CA LYS A 6 12.29 -26.75 10.27
C LYS A 6 11.98 -25.51 9.41
N TYR A 7 12.99 -24.79 8.94
CA TYR A 7 12.79 -23.61 8.11
C TYR A 7 12.30 -23.97 6.69
N TYR A 8 12.81 -25.05 6.10
CA TYR A 8 12.26 -25.58 4.85
C TYR A 8 10.78 -25.99 5.00
N GLN A 9 10.41 -26.62 6.13
CA GLN A 9 9.02 -26.94 6.43
C GLN A 9 8.14 -25.70 6.63
N ILE A 10 8.62 -24.64 7.29
CA ILE A 10 7.88 -23.37 7.42
C ILE A 10 7.58 -22.77 6.04
N LEU A 11 8.52 -22.90 5.09
CA LEU A 11 8.32 -22.47 3.70
C LEU A 11 7.54 -23.48 2.83
N ASN A 12 7.14 -24.63 3.38
CA ASN A 12 6.47 -25.74 2.68
C ASN A 12 7.26 -26.25 1.45
N ILE A 13 8.58 -26.38 1.57
CA ILE A 13 9.47 -26.89 0.53
C ILE A 13 10.35 -28.03 1.07
N GLN A 14 10.97 -28.79 0.16
CA GLN A 14 11.84 -29.91 0.53
C GLN A 14 13.16 -29.42 1.12
N SER A 15 13.73 -30.19 2.05
CA SER A 15 15.06 -29.92 2.60
C SER A 15 16.11 -29.95 1.50
N GLY A 16 16.97 -28.92 1.45
CA GLY A 16 17.98 -28.79 0.40
C GLY A 16 17.49 -28.13 -0.90
N ALA A 17 16.28 -27.57 -0.90
CA ALA A 17 15.76 -26.73 -1.98
C ALA A 17 16.74 -25.60 -2.37
N SER A 18 16.72 -25.22 -3.65
CA SER A 18 17.61 -24.18 -4.16
C SER A 18 17.27 -22.79 -3.61
N VAL A 19 18.20 -21.84 -3.70
CA VAL A 19 17.97 -20.45 -3.27
C VAL A 19 16.81 -19.81 -4.03
N GLU A 20 16.64 -20.15 -5.30
CA GLU A 20 15.53 -19.70 -6.15
C GLU A 20 14.19 -20.24 -5.65
N GLU A 21 14.15 -21.52 -5.26
CA GLU A 21 12.95 -22.16 -4.72
C GLU A 21 12.57 -21.56 -3.36
N VAL A 22 13.55 -21.34 -2.48
CA VAL A 22 13.38 -20.64 -1.19
C VAL A 22 12.80 -19.24 -1.41
N LYS A 23 13.36 -18.45 -2.34
CA LYS A 23 12.86 -17.11 -2.70
C LYS A 23 11.45 -17.15 -3.27
N LYS A 24 11.13 -18.14 -4.10
CA LYS A 24 9.79 -18.31 -4.70
C LYS A 24 8.75 -18.63 -3.63
N ALA A 25 9.04 -19.59 -2.76
CA ALA A 25 8.17 -19.98 -1.66
C ALA A 25 7.94 -18.83 -0.68
N TYR A 26 9.00 -18.11 -0.31
CA TYR A 26 8.90 -16.90 0.53
C TYR A 26 7.92 -15.89 -0.06
N ARG A 27 8.08 -15.49 -1.33
CA ARG A 27 7.20 -14.50 -1.96
C ARG A 27 5.73 -14.93 -1.99
N GLN A 28 5.45 -16.19 -2.28
CA GLN A 28 4.08 -16.72 -2.29
C GLN A 28 3.44 -16.67 -0.90
N LEU A 29 4.19 -17.09 0.13
CA LEU A 29 3.72 -17.10 1.50
C LEU A 29 3.61 -15.70 2.09
N ALA A 30 4.57 -14.82 1.81
CA ALA A 30 4.57 -13.41 2.20
C ALA A 30 3.36 -12.68 1.62
N LYS A 31 3.05 -12.90 0.32
CA LYS A 31 1.85 -12.34 -0.31
C LYS A 31 0.57 -12.89 0.30
N LYS A 32 0.53 -14.19 0.64
CA LYS A 32 -0.64 -14.82 1.28
C LYS A 32 -0.91 -14.29 2.68
N TRP A 33 0.14 -14.20 3.50
CA TRP A 33 0.08 -13.83 4.91
C TRP A 33 0.33 -12.33 5.18
N HIS A 34 0.35 -11.50 4.13
CA HIS A 34 0.47 -10.06 4.30
C HIS A 34 -0.69 -9.53 5.15
N PRO A 35 -0.43 -8.70 6.18
CA PRO A 35 -1.47 -8.22 7.11
C PRO A 35 -2.61 -7.46 6.41
N ASP A 36 -2.33 -6.80 5.28
CA ASP A 36 -3.38 -6.11 4.49
C ASP A 36 -4.46 -7.05 3.94
N ASN A 37 -4.22 -8.36 3.87
CA ASN A 37 -5.24 -9.32 3.45
C ASN A 37 -6.22 -9.70 4.58
N PHE A 38 -5.97 -9.25 5.82
CA PHE A 38 -6.70 -9.69 7.02
C PHE A 38 -7.25 -8.51 7.82
N ASN A 39 -7.89 -7.55 7.15
CA ASN A 39 -8.44 -6.36 7.81
C ASN A 39 -9.77 -6.61 8.53
N ASP A 40 -10.42 -7.76 8.32
CA ASP A 40 -11.77 -8.04 8.83
C ASP A 40 -11.83 -8.31 10.33
N SER A 41 -10.73 -8.79 10.92
CA SER A 41 -10.67 -9.12 12.35
C SER A 41 -9.25 -8.88 12.90
N PRO A 42 -9.12 -8.21 14.06
CA PRO A 42 -7.82 -8.02 14.73
C PRO A 42 -7.09 -9.33 15.02
N GLU A 43 -7.81 -10.38 15.41
CA GLU A 43 -7.23 -11.70 15.72
C GLU A 43 -6.59 -12.34 14.47
N LYS A 44 -7.28 -12.23 13.33
CA LYS A 44 -6.76 -12.75 12.05
C LYS A 44 -5.55 -11.94 11.58
N ALA A 45 -5.57 -10.62 11.76
CA ALA A 45 -4.44 -9.75 11.45
C ALA A 45 -3.21 -10.12 12.29
N GLU A 46 -3.38 -10.34 13.59
CA GLU A 46 -2.30 -10.76 14.49
C GLU A 46 -1.74 -12.15 14.12
N LEU A 47 -2.62 -13.11 13.82
CA LEU A 47 -2.19 -14.43 13.36
C LEU A 47 -1.41 -14.35 12.05
N ALA A 48 -1.87 -13.52 11.11
CA ALA A 48 -1.20 -13.31 9.84
C ALA A 48 0.17 -12.66 10.01
N GLU A 49 0.27 -11.63 10.85
CA GLU A 49 1.55 -11.00 11.22
C GLU A 49 2.52 -12.03 11.82
N LYS A 50 2.06 -12.83 12.79
CA LYS A 50 2.89 -13.89 13.39
C LYS A 50 3.39 -14.88 12.33
N LYS A 51 2.52 -15.31 11.42
CA LYS A 51 2.89 -16.22 10.33
C LYS A 51 3.87 -15.58 9.37
N PHE A 52 3.64 -14.32 8.99
CA PHE A 52 4.53 -13.56 8.14
C PHE A 52 5.94 -13.47 8.73
N LEU A 53 6.06 -13.19 10.02
CA LEU A 53 7.36 -13.14 10.71
C LEU A 53 8.05 -14.51 10.76
N GLU A 54 7.30 -15.60 11.04
CA GLU A 54 7.84 -16.98 10.98
C GLU A 54 8.39 -17.30 9.57
N ILE A 55 7.65 -16.93 8.53
CA ILE A 55 8.02 -17.14 7.13
C ILE A 55 9.25 -16.32 6.76
N HIS A 56 9.29 -15.04 7.15
CA HIS A 56 10.41 -14.15 6.83
C HIS A 56 11.70 -14.57 7.55
N GLU A 57 11.61 -15.00 8.80
CA GLU A 57 12.76 -15.55 9.51
C GLU A 57 13.31 -16.80 8.81
N ALA A 58 12.43 -17.73 8.43
CA ALA A 58 12.82 -18.93 7.70
C ALA A 58 13.56 -18.58 6.41
N TYR A 59 13.04 -17.59 5.67
CA TYR A 59 13.68 -17.08 4.46
C TYR A 59 15.07 -16.50 4.73
N GLU A 60 15.22 -15.60 5.72
CA GLU A 60 16.50 -14.96 6.02
C GLU A 60 17.58 -15.95 6.47
N VAL A 61 17.20 -16.96 7.28
CA VAL A 61 18.13 -18.02 7.68
C VAL A 61 18.56 -18.87 6.48
N LEU A 62 17.61 -19.29 5.63
CA LEU A 62 17.91 -20.13 4.47
C LEU A 62 18.71 -19.39 3.38
N LYS A 63 18.38 -18.11 3.14
CA LYS A 63 19.12 -17.21 2.25
C LYS A 63 20.58 -17.06 2.70
N LYS A 64 20.82 -16.92 4.00
CA LYS A 64 22.18 -16.86 4.55
C LYS A 64 22.91 -18.19 4.46
N SER A 65 22.23 -19.32 4.68
CA SER A 65 22.86 -20.64 4.58
C SER A 65 23.22 -21.03 3.15
N GLY A 66 22.38 -20.70 2.17
CA GLY A 66 22.64 -21.01 0.76
C GLY A 66 23.81 -20.24 0.15
N ASN A 67 24.21 -19.10 0.73
CA ASN A 67 25.29 -18.24 0.25
C ASN A 67 26.67 -18.56 0.87
N SER A 68 26.79 -19.56 1.76
CA SER A 68 28.04 -19.86 2.47
C SER A 68 28.51 -21.30 2.19
N PRO A 69 29.59 -21.50 1.42
CA PRO A 69 30.16 -22.83 1.15
C PRO A 69 30.60 -23.59 2.42
N ASN A 70 30.85 -22.87 3.51
CA ASN A 70 31.18 -23.41 4.83
C ASN A 70 30.15 -22.94 5.87
N PHE A 71 28.87 -23.27 5.69
CA PHE A 71 27.85 -22.95 6.69
C PHE A 71 28.04 -23.81 7.95
N ASP A 72 28.83 -23.28 8.88
CA ASP A 72 29.23 -23.99 10.08
C ASP A 72 28.10 -24.00 11.12
N GLN A 73 27.60 -25.20 11.44
CA GLN A 73 26.44 -25.42 12.32
C GLN A 73 26.66 -24.88 13.74
N GLN A 74 27.90 -24.61 14.15
CA GLN A 74 28.24 -24.18 15.52
C GLN A 74 27.93 -22.68 15.80
N LYS A 75 27.81 -21.83 14.77
CA LYS A 75 27.35 -20.43 14.93
C LYS A 75 25.83 -20.29 15.20
N THR A 76 25.09 -21.40 15.16
CA THR A 76 23.62 -21.41 15.28
C THR A 76 23.10 -21.35 16.73
N LYS A 77 23.96 -21.52 17.75
CA LYS A 77 23.59 -21.34 19.16
C LYS A 77 23.08 -19.93 19.48
N ASN A 78 23.46 -18.93 18.69
CA ASN A 78 22.93 -17.56 18.78
C ASN A 78 21.67 -17.32 17.91
N HIS A 79 21.25 -18.27 17.06
CA HIS A 79 20.17 -18.07 16.09
C HIS A 79 18.78 -18.50 16.59
N ASP A 80 18.65 -19.18 17.73
CA ASP A 80 17.33 -19.32 18.40
C ASP A 80 16.80 -17.93 18.82
N ASN A 81 17.70 -16.95 18.88
CA ASN A 81 17.37 -15.57 19.13
C ASN A 81 16.81 -14.84 17.92
N ASN A 82 16.84 -15.31 16.66
CA ASN A 82 16.45 -14.44 15.54
C ASN A 82 14.92 -14.23 15.47
N TYR A 83 14.11 -15.30 15.60
CA TYR A 83 12.65 -15.17 15.79
C TYR A 83 12.30 -14.23 16.94
N VAL A 84 12.95 -14.48 18.09
CA VAL A 84 12.64 -13.75 19.31
C VAL A 84 13.21 -12.33 19.25
N PHE A 85 14.27 -12.08 18.50
CA PHE A 85 14.86 -10.77 18.25
C PHE A 85 13.98 -9.96 17.32
N VAL A 86 13.57 -10.51 16.17
CA VAL A 86 12.62 -9.83 15.26
C VAL A 86 11.33 -9.53 16.01
N ARG A 87 10.75 -10.50 16.75
CA ARG A 87 9.51 -10.28 17.51
C ARG A 87 9.67 -9.32 18.70
N ARG A 88 10.77 -9.41 19.47
CA ARG A 88 11.06 -8.46 20.58
C ARG A 88 11.37 -7.06 20.06
N ASN A 89 11.95 -6.93 18.87
CA ASN A 89 12.28 -5.66 18.24
C ASN A 89 11.09 -5.02 17.51
N LEU A 90 9.91 -5.67 17.47
CA LEU A 90 8.68 -5.13 16.89
C LEU A 90 7.66 -4.77 17.98
N ASP A 91 8.15 -4.30 19.12
CA ASP A 91 7.35 -3.93 20.31
C ASP A 91 6.46 -2.69 20.09
N THR A 92 6.82 -1.84 19.13
CA THR A 92 6.25 -0.52 18.89
C THR A 92 5.77 -0.39 17.44
N LYS A 93 4.74 0.43 17.22
CA LYS A 93 4.21 0.66 15.85
C LYS A 93 5.27 1.28 14.95
N GLU A 94 6.16 2.09 15.52
CA GLU A 94 7.26 2.75 14.85
C GLU A 94 8.26 1.73 14.29
N LYS A 95 8.71 0.78 15.12
CA LYS A 95 9.63 -0.28 14.66
C LYS A 95 8.96 -1.23 13.68
N LYS A 96 7.67 -1.51 13.85
CA LYS A 96 6.90 -2.26 12.85
C LYS A 96 6.84 -1.53 11.51
N ALA A 97 6.60 -0.22 11.54
CA ALA A 97 6.59 0.60 10.33
C ALA A 97 7.96 0.53 9.62
N GLU A 98 9.06 0.66 10.37
CA GLU A 98 10.43 0.56 9.85
C GLU A 98 10.70 -0.80 9.21
N PHE A 99 10.32 -1.89 9.87
CA PHE A 99 10.45 -3.25 9.32
C PHE A 99 9.71 -3.42 7.99
N TYR A 100 8.45 -2.99 7.90
CA TYR A 100 7.71 -3.05 6.64
C TYR A 100 8.29 -2.11 5.57
N TYR A 101 8.82 -0.95 5.97
CA TYR A 101 9.53 -0.08 5.05
C TYR A 101 10.78 -0.75 4.46
N ASP A 102 11.60 -1.42 5.28
CA ASP A 102 12.80 -2.12 4.82
C ASP A 102 12.48 -3.24 3.83
N LEU A 103 11.40 -4.00 4.09
CA LEU A 103 10.85 -4.97 3.14
C LEU A 103 10.43 -4.33 1.82
N GLY A 104 9.77 -3.17 1.89
CA GLY A 104 9.40 -2.42 0.69
C GLY A 104 10.61 -1.98 -0.14
N VAL A 105 11.69 -1.56 0.52
CA VAL A 105 12.96 -1.21 -0.14
C VAL A 105 13.62 -2.44 -0.77
N GLU A 106 13.63 -3.59 -0.08
CA GLU A 106 14.17 -4.84 -0.63
C GLU A 106 13.40 -5.29 -1.87
N GLU A 107 12.07 -5.29 -1.82
CA GLU A 107 11.23 -5.66 -2.97
C GLU A 107 11.38 -4.69 -4.14
N ALA A 108 11.52 -3.39 -3.87
CA ALA A 108 11.81 -2.40 -4.90
C ALA A 108 13.17 -2.65 -5.58
N LYS A 109 14.20 -3.08 -4.84
CA LYS A 109 15.50 -3.49 -5.41
C LYS A 109 15.37 -4.74 -6.28
N ASN A 110 14.46 -5.64 -5.93
CA ASN A 110 14.13 -6.85 -6.70
C ASN A 110 13.12 -6.59 -7.83
N GLU A 111 12.80 -5.32 -8.12
CA GLU A 111 11.84 -4.88 -9.13
C GLU A 111 10.41 -5.41 -8.91
N GLN A 112 10.08 -5.84 -7.70
CA GLN A 112 8.74 -6.25 -7.29
C GLN A 112 7.95 -5.01 -6.85
N TRP A 113 7.62 -4.16 -7.83
CA TRP A 113 7.06 -2.82 -7.57
C TRP A 113 5.73 -2.85 -6.83
N GLU A 114 4.85 -3.81 -7.13
CA GLU A 114 3.54 -3.93 -6.49
C GLU A 114 3.67 -4.34 -5.02
N GLU A 115 4.53 -5.32 -4.74
CA GLU A 115 4.90 -5.78 -3.40
C GLU A 115 5.50 -4.61 -2.59
N ALA A 116 6.41 -3.85 -3.18
CA ALA A 116 7.00 -2.68 -2.55
C ALA A 116 5.95 -1.64 -2.17
N ILE A 117 4.99 -1.33 -3.05
CA ILE A 117 3.88 -0.41 -2.75
C ILE A 117 3.04 -0.91 -1.57
N ARG A 118 2.75 -2.22 -1.50
CA ARG A 118 1.99 -2.80 -0.39
C ARG A 118 2.72 -2.61 0.94
N TYR A 119 4.01 -2.95 0.98
CA TYR A 119 4.82 -2.79 2.18
C TYR A 119 4.97 -1.33 2.62
N PHE A 120 5.23 -0.40 1.70
CA PHE A 120 5.25 1.03 2.04
C PHE A 120 3.90 1.53 2.54
N THR A 121 2.80 1.04 1.95
CA THR A 121 1.45 1.41 2.39
C THR A 121 1.17 0.90 3.79
N HIS A 122 1.59 -0.33 4.11
CA HIS A 122 1.45 -0.87 5.44
C HIS A 122 2.31 -0.12 6.46
N ALA A 123 3.55 0.25 6.11
CA ALA A 123 4.40 1.09 6.94
C ALA A 123 3.75 2.44 7.26
N ILE A 124 3.10 3.07 6.28
CA ILE A 124 2.35 4.33 6.46
C ILE A 124 1.12 4.13 7.35
N LYS A 125 0.43 2.98 7.24
CA LYS A 125 -0.71 2.66 8.11
C LYS A 125 -0.30 2.54 9.58
N LEU A 126 0.92 2.05 9.85
CA LEU A 126 1.48 1.93 11.18
C LEU A 126 2.02 3.27 11.70
N ASN A 127 2.65 4.06 10.82
CA ASN A 127 3.17 5.39 11.11
C ASN A 127 2.79 6.35 9.98
N ASP A 128 1.73 7.14 10.22
CA ASP A 128 1.14 8.08 9.26
C ASP A 128 2.07 9.25 8.91
N ARG A 129 3.10 9.51 9.72
CA ARG A 129 4.12 10.57 9.54
C ARG A 129 5.43 10.02 8.95
N PHE A 130 5.42 8.82 8.39
CA PHE A 130 6.64 8.18 7.92
C PHE A 130 7.11 8.72 6.56
N ALA A 131 7.84 9.84 6.59
CA ALA A 131 8.30 10.56 5.40
C ALA A 131 9.02 9.67 4.36
N ASN A 132 9.88 8.74 4.82
CA ASN A 132 10.58 7.80 3.93
C ASN A 132 9.62 6.87 3.18
N ALA A 133 8.65 6.29 3.87
CA ALA A 133 7.70 5.37 3.23
C ALA A 133 6.89 6.07 2.13
N TYR A 134 6.44 7.32 2.36
CA TYR A 134 5.83 8.13 1.30
C TYR A 134 6.78 8.40 0.16
N TYR A 135 8.02 8.84 0.44
CA TYR A 135 8.99 9.18 -0.59
C TYR A 135 9.27 7.99 -1.53
N TYR A 136 9.55 6.83 -0.96
CA TYR A 136 9.87 5.63 -1.73
C TYR A 136 8.64 5.04 -2.42
N ARG A 137 7.44 5.08 -1.82
CA ARG A 137 6.19 4.72 -2.51
C ARG A 137 5.96 5.62 -3.71
N GLY A 138 6.17 6.93 -3.57
CA GLY A 138 6.09 7.88 -4.67
C GLY A 138 7.08 7.56 -5.80
N ALA A 139 8.31 7.18 -5.47
CA ALA A 139 9.30 6.77 -6.47
C ALA A 139 8.89 5.49 -7.23
N VAL A 140 8.34 4.49 -6.54
CA VAL A 140 7.82 3.27 -7.17
C VAL A 140 6.58 3.56 -8.01
N LEU A 141 5.69 4.46 -7.56
CA LEU A 141 4.52 4.88 -8.34
C LEU A 141 4.91 5.60 -9.63
N ASP A 142 5.92 6.48 -9.59
CA ASP A 142 6.44 7.15 -10.78
C ASP A 142 7.07 6.17 -11.77
N LYS A 143 7.80 5.16 -11.27
CA LYS A 143 8.32 4.04 -12.08
C LYS A 143 7.21 3.30 -12.84
N LEU A 144 6.04 3.14 -12.23
CA LEU A 144 4.87 2.50 -12.83
C LEU A 144 4.01 3.45 -13.68
N GLY A 145 4.37 4.74 -13.81
CA GLY A 145 3.64 5.72 -14.60
C GLY A 145 2.51 6.44 -13.85
N PHE A 146 2.34 6.22 -12.55
CA PHE A 146 1.32 6.88 -11.72
C PHE A 146 1.79 8.24 -11.20
N GLY A 147 2.17 9.16 -12.10
CA GLY A 147 2.81 10.43 -11.76
C GLY A 147 2.05 11.33 -10.77
N LEU A 148 0.71 11.38 -10.85
CA LEU A 148 -0.10 12.17 -9.91
C LEU A 148 -0.06 11.58 -8.49
N ARG A 149 -0.14 10.25 -8.36
CA ARG A 149 -0.04 9.58 -7.05
C ARG A 149 1.36 9.75 -6.46
N ALA A 150 2.39 9.65 -7.30
CA ALA A 150 3.77 9.91 -6.91
C ALA A 150 3.97 11.33 -6.37
N GLN A 151 3.42 12.33 -7.06
CA GLN A 151 3.48 13.72 -6.63
C GLN A 151 2.78 13.94 -5.29
N SER A 152 1.60 13.33 -5.09
CA SER A 152 0.88 13.37 -3.82
C SER A 152 1.73 12.81 -2.67
N ASP A 153 2.33 11.63 -2.86
CA ASP A 153 3.19 11.00 -1.86
C ASP A 153 4.42 11.83 -1.54
N TRP A 154 5.06 12.42 -2.55
CA TRP A 154 6.19 13.32 -2.33
C TRP A 154 5.81 14.59 -1.57
N ASN A 155 4.63 15.15 -1.80
CA ASN A 155 4.15 16.30 -1.03
C ASN A 155 3.97 15.94 0.46
N GLN A 156 3.43 14.75 0.73
CA GLN A 156 3.33 14.23 2.10
C GLN A 156 4.71 14.02 2.73
N ALA A 157 5.64 13.43 1.98
CA ALA A 157 7.01 13.21 2.44
C ALA A 157 7.72 14.52 2.83
N GLU A 158 7.58 15.58 2.03
CA GLU A 158 8.14 16.90 2.35
C GLU A 158 7.47 17.51 3.58
N PHE A 159 6.14 17.45 3.66
CA PHE A 159 5.37 17.97 4.80
C PHE A 159 5.81 17.36 6.14
N PHE A 160 5.97 16.03 6.18
CA PHE A 160 6.40 15.34 7.39
C PHE A 160 7.91 15.52 7.66
N LYS A 161 8.74 15.62 6.62
CA LYS A 161 10.17 15.92 6.78
C LYS A 161 10.41 17.29 7.41
N SER A 162 9.71 18.33 6.95
CA SER A 162 9.82 19.67 7.56
C SER A 162 9.32 19.70 9.00
N SER A 163 8.36 18.85 9.34
CA SER A 163 7.79 18.74 10.68
C SER A 163 8.70 17.97 11.67
N GLN A 164 9.65 17.17 11.18
CA GLN A 164 10.51 16.31 12.01
C GLN A 164 11.91 16.88 12.31
N ASN A 165 12.22 18.13 11.95
CA ASN A 165 13.46 18.87 12.29
C ASN A 165 14.71 17.96 12.49
N ASN A 166 15.29 17.51 11.36
CA ASN A 166 16.53 16.73 11.19
C ASN A 166 16.54 15.23 11.55
N LYS A 167 16.49 14.38 10.50
CA LYS A 167 17.21 13.08 10.36
C LYS A 167 16.83 12.27 9.09
N VAL A 168 15.96 12.79 8.23
CA VAL A 168 15.47 12.04 7.05
C VAL A 168 16.30 12.40 5.79
N GLU A 169 17.31 11.59 5.49
CA GLU A 169 18.08 11.66 4.25
C GLU A 169 17.36 10.89 3.13
N PHE A 170 16.85 11.60 2.13
CA PHE A 170 16.36 10.98 0.90
C PHE A 170 17.56 10.76 -0.03
N ASN A 171 17.88 9.51 -0.35
CA ASN A 171 18.93 9.23 -1.33
C ASN A 171 18.54 9.74 -2.74
N ASN A 172 19.55 10.24 -3.47
CA ASN A 172 19.54 11.01 -4.73
C ASN A 172 18.80 10.41 -5.96
N TYR A 173 17.92 9.41 -5.81
CA TYR A 173 17.21 8.78 -6.93
C TYR A 173 16.20 9.72 -7.62
N SER A 174 15.60 10.69 -6.89
CA SER A 174 14.49 11.52 -7.41
C SER A 174 14.88 12.94 -7.87
N ASP A 175 16.03 13.48 -7.47
CA ASP A 175 16.39 14.89 -7.73
C ASP A 175 16.62 15.19 -9.21
N ASN A 176 17.15 14.22 -9.97
CA ASN A 176 17.35 14.38 -11.42
C ASN A 176 16.04 14.33 -12.23
N LYS A 177 15.00 13.66 -11.74
CA LYS A 177 13.70 13.53 -12.43
C LYS A 177 12.69 14.60 -11.99
N ARG A 178 12.73 15.06 -10.72
CA ARG A 178 11.98 16.23 -10.21
C ARG A 178 12.26 17.52 -10.99
N LYS A 179 13.51 17.74 -11.43
CA LYS A 179 13.85 18.89 -12.29
C LYS A 179 13.23 18.78 -13.69
N LYS A 180 13.20 17.58 -14.27
CA LYS A 180 12.55 17.28 -15.56
C LYS A 180 11.02 17.35 -15.48
N SER A 181 10.41 16.86 -14.40
CA SER A 181 8.96 16.96 -14.21
C SER A 181 8.54 18.40 -13.94
N LYS A 182 9.27 19.18 -13.13
CA LYS A 182 9.00 20.62 -12.98
C LYS A 182 9.17 21.43 -14.27
N GLN A 183 10.11 21.06 -15.16
CA GLN A 183 10.21 21.64 -16.50
C GLN A 183 9.06 21.23 -17.43
N ASN A 184 8.57 19.99 -17.34
CA ASN A 184 7.40 19.51 -18.08
C ASN A 184 6.05 19.91 -17.45
N ILE A 185 6.07 20.42 -16.21
CA ILE A 185 4.97 21.12 -15.52
C ILE A 185 5.12 22.63 -15.76
N GLY A 186 5.61 23.03 -16.93
CA GLY A 186 5.10 24.26 -17.55
C GLY A 186 3.62 24.01 -17.80
N VAL A 187 2.76 24.56 -16.95
CA VAL A 187 1.28 24.50 -16.99
C VAL A 187 0.79 24.23 -18.41
N ASN A 188 0.39 22.99 -18.69
CA ASN A 188 -0.19 22.65 -19.97
C ASN A 188 -1.61 23.25 -19.99
N LYS A 189 -1.70 24.54 -20.35
CA LYS A 189 -2.94 25.35 -20.38
C LYS A 189 -4.07 24.68 -21.19
N SER A 190 -3.75 23.71 -22.04
CA SER A 190 -4.71 22.90 -22.80
C SER A 190 -5.48 21.88 -21.94
N PHE A 191 -4.89 21.36 -20.86
CA PHE A 191 -5.51 20.38 -19.97
C PHE A 191 -6.40 21.06 -18.92
N GLN A 192 -5.93 22.16 -18.33
CA GLN A 192 -6.75 23.03 -17.47
C GLN A 192 -8.01 23.52 -18.19
N LYS A 193 -7.88 23.94 -19.46
CA LYS A 193 -9.03 24.37 -20.26
C LYS A 193 -10.03 23.23 -20.55
N LYS A 194 -9.58 21.98 -20.59
CA LYS A 194 -10.46 20.80 -20.72
C LYS A 194 -11.19 20.49 -19.42
N GLU A 195 -10.53 20.59 -18.27
CA GLU A 195 -11.17 20.45 -16.95
C GLU A 195 -12.17 21.59 -16.68
N ASP A 196 -11.83 22.84 -17.01
CA ASP A 196 -12.75 23.98 -16.87
C ASP A 196 -13.98 23.81 -17.76
N ASN A 197 -13.81 23.29 -18.98
CA ASN A 197 -14.94 22.99 -19.87
C ASN A 197 -15.77 21.80 -19.36
N PHE A 198 -15.14 20.81 -18.74
CA PHE A 198 -15.83 19.67 -18.12
C PHE A 198 -16.63 20.10 -16.88
N ILE A 199 -16.08 20.94 -16.01
CA ILE A 199 -16.77 21.50 -14.84
C ILE A 199 -17.93 22.41 -15.27
N LYS A 200 -17.74 23.22 -16.33
CA LYS A 200 -18.85 24.01 -16.92
C LYS A 200 -19.95 23.12 -17.50
N TRP A 201 -19.58 22.04 -18.18
CA TRP A 201 -20.54 21.07 -18.72
C TRP A 201 -21.30 20.33 -17.61
N LEU A 202 -20.63 19.94 -16.52
CA LEU A 202 -21.29 19.40 -15.32
C LEU A 202 -22.25 20.40 -14.67
N GLY A 203 -21.88 21.68 -14.61
CA GLY A 203 -22.76 22.75 -14.11
C GLY A 203 -24.05 22.90 -14.94
N VAL A 204 -23.96 22.77 -16.27
CA VAL A 204 -25.13 22.80 -17.17
C VAL A 204 -26.02 21.57 -16.96
N ILE A 205 -25.44 20.38 -16.82
CA ILE A 205 -26.20 19.15 -16.54
C ILE A 205 -26.91 19.24 -15.20
N PHE A 206 -26.19 19.68 -14.15
CA PHE A 206 -26.77 19.82 -12.82
C PHE A 206 -27.90 20.86 -12.80
N GLY A 207 -27.74 21.97 -13.54
CA GLY A 207 -28.81 22.95 -13.74
C GLY A 207 -30.04 22.40 -14.45
N LEU A 208 -29.86 21.62 -15.52
CA LEU A 208 -30.97 20.98 -16.24
C LEU A 208 -31.70 19.93 -15.38
N VAL A 209 -30.97 19.16 -14.57
CA VAL A 209 -31.55 18.20 -13.62
C VAL A 209 -32.36 18.92 -12.54
N LEU A 210 -31.88 20.05 -12.01
CA LEU A 210 -32.62 20.86 -11.03
C LEU A 210 -33.86 21.53 -11.64
N VAL A 211 -33.81 21.99 -12.89
CA VAL A 211 -34.99 22.54 -13.59
C VAL A 211 -36.02 21.45 -13.87
N ALA A 212 -35.59 20.27 -14.31
CA ALA A 212 -36.48 19.11 -14.50
C ALA A 212 -37.11 18.67 -13.17
N PHE A 213 -36.35 18.66 -12.08
CA PHE A 213 -36.84 18.37 -10.73
C PHE A 213 -37.84 19.43 -10.24
N GLY A 214 -37.56 20.72 -10.46
CA GLY A 214 -38.48 21.81 -10.15
C GLY A 214 -39.79 21.73 -10.94
N LEU A 215 -39.73 21.42 -12.24
CA LEU A 215 -40.92 21.22 -13.07
C LEU A 215 -41.72 19.97 -12.68
N ALA A 216 -41.05 18.89 -12.28
CA ALA A 216 -41.71 17.69 -11.75
C ALA A 216 -42.44 18.00 -10.43
N MET A 217 -41.82 18.75 -9.53
CA MET A 217 -42.44 19.19 -8.27
C MET A 217 -43.61 20.16 -8.51
N ILE A 218 -43.51 21.07 -9.50
CA ILE A 218 -44.64 21.95 -9.89
C ILE A 218 -45.79 21.14 -10.51
N ARG A 219 -45.50 20.06 -11.26
CA ARG A 219 -46.52 19.18 -11.85
C ARG A 219 -47.24 18.34 -10.78
N ASP A 220 -46.55 17.94 -9.72
CA ASP A 220 -47.10 17.13 -8.61
C ASP A 220 -47.96 17.92 -7.62
N THR A 221 -47.78 19.24 -7.51
CA THR A 221 -48.65 20.09 -6.66
C THR A 221 -50.09 20.24 -7.18
N ARG A 222 -50.41 19.75 -8.38
CA ARG A 222 -51.78 19.75 -8.94
C ARG A 222 -52.58 18.48 -8.65
N ASN A 223 -51.98 17.45 -8.05
CA ASN A 223 -52.69 16.23 -7.64
C ASN A 223 -52.27 15.87 -6.21
N THR A 224 -52.83 16.59 -5.25
CA THR A 224 -52.65 16.27 -3.83
C THR A 224 -53.57 15.12 -3.46
N GLU A 225 -53.10 13.87 -3.60
CA GLU A 225 -53.50 12.74 -2.77
C GLU A 225 -52.51 11.57 -2.99
N ASN A 226 -51.84 11.15 -1.91
CA ASN A 226 -50.88 10.02 -1.79
C ASN A 226 -49.38 10.26 -2.10
N ASN A 227 -48.77 11.17 -1.34
CA ASN A 227 -47.35 11.55 -1.46
C ASN A 227 -46.30 10.67 -0.74
N ASN A 228 -46.64 9.50 -0.20
CA ASN A 228 -45.64 8.70 0.53
C ASN A 228 -45.19 7.40 -0.18
N GLN A 229 -45.81 7.02 -1.31
CA GLN A 229 -45.46 5.77 -2.01
C GLN A 229 -44.66 5.97 -3.30
N SER A 230 -44.81 7.09 -4.01
CA SER A 230 -44.16 7.33 -5.33
C SER A 230 -42.65 7.59 -5.25
N PHE A 231 -42.18 8.23 -4.17
CA PHE A 231 -40.76 8.57 -4.00
C PHE A 231 -39.86 7.33 -3.85
N TYR A 232 -40.39 6.24 -3.31
CA TYR A 232 -39.66 4.99 -3.12
C TYR A 232 -39.46 4.19 -4.41
N TYR A 233 -40.35 4.30 -5.40
CA TYR A 233 -40.22 3.58 -6.67
C TYR A 233 -39.24 4.25 -7.63
N PHE A 234 -39.17 5.59 -7.65
CA PHE A 234 -38.30 6.32 -8.59
C PHE A 234 -36.80 6.14 -8.30
N LEU A 235 -36.41 5.98 -7.04
CA LEU A 235 -35.00 5.76 -6.65
C LEU A 235 -34.53 4.31 -6.93
N ASN A 236 -35.46 3.35 -7.00
CA ASN A 236 -35.13 1.95 -7.19
C ASN A 236 -34.93 1.59 -8.68
N ASP A 237 -35.66 2.23 -9.59
CA ASP A 237 -35.56 1.97 -11.04
C ASP A 237 -34.27 2.53 -11.69
N TYR A 238 -33.57 3.47 -11.04
CA TYR A 238 -32.30 4.04 -11.53
C TYR A 238 -31.05 3.60 -10.76
N ASN A 239 -31.19 2.69 -9.78
CA ASN A 239 -30.08 2.08 -9.02
C ASN A 239 -29.07 3.10 -8.45
N ILE A 240 -29.54 4.26 -7.96
CA ILE A 240 -28.71 5.29 -7.30
C ILE A 240 -28.78 5.09 -5.78
N SER A 241 -28.22 3.98 -5.27
CA SER A 241 -28.12 3.74 -3.81
C SER A 241 -26.73 3.98 -3.22
N LEU A 242 -25.77 4.51 -4.01
CA LEU A 242 -24.36 4.55 -3.63
C LEU A 242 -23.81 5.94 -3.37
N LEU A 243 -24.58 6.80 -2.69
CA LEU A 243 -24.07 8.11 -2.24
C LEU A 243 -24.27 8.45 -0.76
N PHE A 244 -24.92 7.61 0.05
CA PHE A 244 -24.86 7.77 1.51
C PHE A 244 -24.93 6.43 2.24
N LYS A 245 -23.75 5.79 2.39
CA LYS A 245 -23.35 5.06 3.59
C LYS A 245 -21.85 4.77 3.56
#